data_AF-A0A1F7H4L7-F1
#
_entry.id   AF-A0A1F7H4L7-F1
#
_cell.length_a   1.000
_cell.length_b   1.000
_cell.length_c   1.000
_cell.angle_alpha   90.00
_cell.angle_beta   90.00
_cell.angle_gamma   90.00
#
_symmetry.space_group_name_H-M   'P 1'
#
loop_
_entity.id
_entity.type
_entity.pdbx_description
1 polymer ?
#
loop_
_entity_poly.entity_id
_entity_poly.type
_entity_poly.pdbx_seq_one_letter_code
_entity_poly.pdbx_strand_id
1 'polypeptide(L)'
;MEKSNIEAEIEKLKQKPQLNRRERRYLAKLEKKRTPQTSGQTIDWKAITTRSLIVFGVLITLGGIIWYIRMQPNLPPIDMSGHIEQNPKSHVLNEAMPDPIQKHMLEHADGEGEPGVIIQYNCTKPYICESGLVDKLKVVVKKYPENVYLAPNTYDGVIILTKLNKREILDKFDEKKIKDFITF
;
A
#
# COMPACT_ATOMS: atom_id res chain seq x y z
N MET A 1 -54.33 -9.35 25.45
CA MET A 1 -55.05 -9.77 26.68
C MET A 1 -54.39 -9.26 27.96
N GLU A 2 -53.07 -9.03 28.02
CA GLU A 2 -52.40 -8.63 29.28
C GLU A 2 -52.69 -7.18 29.73
N LYS A 3 -52.80 -6.23 28.79
CA LYS A 3 -53.09 -4.82 29.10
C LYS A 3 -54.48 -4.58 29.71
N SER A 4 -55.51 -5.29 29.23
CA SER A 4 -56.88 -5.15 29.74
C SER A 4 -57.03 -5.64 31.18
N ASN A 5 -56.27 -6.67 31.57
CA ASN A 5 -56.26 -7.18 32.93
C ASN A 5 -55.59 -6.21 33.91
N ILE A 6 -54.51 -5.54 33.48
CA ILE A 6 -53.81 -4.54 34.30
C ILE A 6 -54.69 -3.31 34.57
N GLU A 7 -55.48 -2.86 33.59
CA GLU A 7 -56.36 -1.70 33.76
C GLU A 7 -57.52 -1.97 34.72
N ALA A 8 -58.17 -3.14 34.59
CA ALA A 8 -59.23 -3.56 35.50
C ALA A 8 -58.71 -3.70 36.95
N GLU A 9 -57.47 -4.16 37.14
CA GLU A 9 -56.86 -4.34 38.45
C GLU A 9 -56.49 -3.01 39.11
N ILE A 10 -56.04 -2.02 38.33
CA ILE A 10 -55.80 -0.65 38.81
C ILE A 10 -57.11 0.00 39.25
N GLU A 11 -58.18 -0.14 38.46
CA GLU A 11 -59.47 0.48 38.75
C GLU A 11 -60.08 -0.08 40.05
N LYS A 12 -60.02 -1.41 40.22
CA LYS A 12 -60.46 -2.10 41.43
C LYS A 12 -59.71 -1.64 42.68
N LEU A 13 -58.42 -1.34 42.58
CA LEU A 13 -57.61 -0.85 43.69
C LEU A 13 -57.89 0.62 44.01
N LYS A 14 -58.26 1.44 43.02
CA LYS A 14 -58.60 2.87 43.21
C LYS A 14 -59.96 3.09 43.87
N GLN A 15 -60.89 2.15 43.74
CA GLN A 15 -62.22 2.24 44.37
C GLN A 15 -62.20 1.95 45.89
N LYS A 16 -61.07 1.48 46.45
CA LYS A 16 -60.97 1.25 47.90
C LYS A 16 -60.80 2.57 48.67
N PRO A 17 -61.60 2.84 49.71
CA PRO A 17 -61.56 4.11 50.44
C PRO A 17 -60.26 4.34 51.22
N GLN A 18 -59.56 3.27 51.61
CA GLN A 18 -58.21 3.36 52.19
C GLN A 18 -57.33 2.22 51.69
N LEU A 19 -56.20 2.55 51.06
CA LEU A 19 -55.20 1.57 50.63
C LEU A 19 -54.13 1.34 51.68
N ASN A 20 -53.83 0.07 51.96
CA ASN A 20 -52.72 -0.32 52.82
C ASN A 20 -51.35 -0.08 52.13
N ARG A 21 -50.26 0.04 52.89
CA ARG A 21 -48.90 0.33 52.38
C ARG A 21 -48.45 -0.64 51.29
N ARG A 22 -48.84 -1.91 51.37
CA ARG A 22 -48.54 -2.93 50.34
C ARG A 22 -49.32 -2.68 49.05
N GLU A 23 -50.60 -2.34 49.15
CA GLU A 23 -51.45 -2.08 47.99
C GLU A 23 -51.05 -0.79 47.26
N ARG A 24 -50.62 0.24 47.98
CA ARG A 24 -50.05 1.46 47.36
C ARG A 24 -48.81 1.16 46.53
N ARG A 25 -47.92 0.30 47.05
CA ARG A 25 -46.72 -0.15 46.31
C ARG A 25 -47.09 -1.01 45.10
N TYR A 26 -48.13 -1.82 45.21
CA TYR A 26 -48.60 -2.66 44.13
C TYR A 26 -49.27 -1.84 43.02
N LEU A 27 -50.13 -0.88 43.38
CA LEU A 27 -50.74 0.08 42.46
C LEU A 27 -49.66 0.89 41.71
N ALA A 28 -48.65 1.41 42.40
CA ALA A 28 -47.53 2.10 41.75
C ALA A 28 -46.75 1.20 40.76
N LYS A 29 -46.62 -0.10 41.04
CA LYS A 29 -46.02 -1.06 40.10
C LYS A 29 -46.91 -1.32 38.89
N LEU A 30 -48.22 -1.45 39.07
CA LEU A 30 -49.17 -1.64 37.98
C LEU A 30 -49.26 -0.39 37.09
N GLU A 31 -49.30 0.81 37.68
CA GLU A 31 -49.25 2.07 36.93
C GLU A 31 -47.96 2.20 36.13
N LYS A 32 -46.82 1.83 36.72
CA LYS A 32 -45.52 1.77 36.01
C LYS A 32 -45.49 0.74 34.88
N LYS A 33 -46.25 -0.36 34.97
CA LYS A 33 -46.41 -1.34 33.88
C LYS A 33 -47.40 -0.86 32.82
N ARG A 34 -48.41 -0.06 33.19
CA ARG A 34 -49.41 0.52 32.29
C ARG A 34 -48.81 1.55 31.36
N THR A 35 -47.95 2.43 31.87
CA THR A 35 -47.13 3.30 31.05
C THR A 35 -45.89 2.52 30.63
N PRO A 36 -45.76 2.03 29.37
CA PRO A 36 -44.47 1.55 28.92
C PRO A 36 -43.50 2.70 29.11
N GLN A 37 -42.52 2.55 30.01
CA GLN A 37 -41.36 3.43 30.02
C GLN A 37 -40.68 3.19 28.67
N THR A 38 -41.06 3.97 27.67
CA THR A 38 -40.18 4.26 26.56
C THR A 38 -39.02 5.03 27.20
N SER A 39 -38.05 4.29 27.75
CA SER A 39 -36.69 4.78 27.80
C SER A 39 -36.26 4.89 26.34
N GLY A 40 -36.79 5.92 25.66
CA GLY A 40 -36.24 6.41 24.43
C GLY A 40 -34.87 6.91 24.82
N GLN A 41 -33.89 6.02 24.79
CA GLN A 41 -32.53 6.43 24.55
C GLN A 41 -32.62 7.21 23.24
N THR A 42 -32.66 8.53 23.35
CA THR A 42 -32.56 9.42 22.19
C THR A 42 -31.16 9.18 21.68
N ILE A 43 -31.05 8.22 20.76
CA ILE A 43 -29.81 7.92 20.06
C ILE A 43 -29.32 9.27 19.55
N ASP A 44 -28.19 9.72 20.06
CA ASP A 44 -27.60 10.97 19.61
C ASP A 44 -27.00 10.72 18.22
N TRP A 45 -27.88 10.75 17.22
CA TRP A 45 -27.56 10.52 15.83
C TRP A 45 -26.47 11.48 15.34
N LYS A 46 -26.35 12.67 15.93
CA LYS A 46 -25.26 13.60 15.62
C LYS A 46 -23.93 13.05 16.12
N ALA A 47 -23.86 12.57 17.36
CA ALA A 47 -22.63 11.96 17.88
C ALA A 47 -22.23 10.69 17.12
N ILE A 48 -23.20 9.87 16.70
CA ILE A 48 -22.93 8.65 15.92
C ILE A 48 -22.47 9.00 14.50
N THR A 49 -23.14 9.94 13.82
CA THR A 49 -22.75 10.36 12.47
C THR A 49 -21.36 10.99 12.45
N THR A 50 -21.02 11.85 13.41
CA THR A 50 -19.67 12.44 13.50
C THR A 50 -18.60 11.36 13.74
N ARG A 51 -18.85 10.39 14.63
CA ARG A 51 -17.91 9.28 14.86
C ARG A 51 -17.76 8.39 13.63
N SER A 52 -18.85 8.07 12.95
CA SER A 52 -18.81 7.31 11.70
C SER A 52 -18.04 8.05 10.61
N LEU A 53 -18.24 9.37 10.45
CA LEU A 53 -17.49 10.18 9.49
C LEU A 53 -15.98 10.20 9.79
N ILE A 54 -15.59 10.31 11.05
CA ILE A 54 -14.18 10.24 11.47
C ILE A 54 -13.58 8.88 11.12
N VAL A 55 -14.26 7.78 11.49
CA VAL A 55 -13.79 6.43 11.18
C VAL A 55 -13.67 6.21 9.67
N PHE A 56 -14.66 6.68 8.91
CA PHE A 56 -14.65 6.57 7.45
C PHE A 56 -13.52 7.39 6.84
N GLY A 57 -13.29 8.61 7.35
CA GLY A 57 -12.16 9.46 6.96
C GLY A 57 -10.82 8.76 7.20
N VAL A 58 -10.62 8.17 8.38
CA VAL A 58 -9.40 7.40 8.68
C VAL A 58 -9.23 6.23 7.72
N LEU A 59 -10.28 5.45 7.46
CA LEU A 59 -10.22 4.33 6.52
C LEU A 59 -9.89 4.77 5.08
N ILE A 60 -10.48 5.87 4.60
CA ILE A 60 -10.17 6.44 3.30
C ILE A 60 -8.70 6.87 3.24
N THR A 61 -8.19 7.55 4.26
CA THR A 61 -6.79 7.99 4.28
C THR A 61 -5.82 6.81 4.25
N LEU A 62 -6.05 5.78 5.06
CA LEU A 62 -5.24 4.56 5.07
C LEU A 62 -5.32 3.82 3.74
N GLY A 63 -6.53 3.69 3.18
CA GLY A 63 -6.74 3.08 1.87
C GLY A 63 -6.03 3.85 0.76
N GLY A 64 -6.08 5.18 0.78
CA GLY A 64 -5.39 6.05 -0.16
C GLY A 64 -3.87 5.92 -0.09
N ILE A 65 -3.30 5.86 1.12
CA ILE A 65 -1.86 5.66 1.33
C ILE A 65 -1.42 4.29 0.77
N ILE A 66 -2.14 3.22 1.10
CA ILE A 66 -1.82 1.87 0.61
C ILE A 66 -1.91 1.81 -0.91
N TRP A 67 -2.95 2.41 -1.49
CA TRP A 67 -3.13 2.49 -2.94
C TRP A 67 -2.00 3.28 -3.60
N TYR A 68 -1.63 4.43 -3.04
CA TYR A 68 -0.53 5.26 -3.53
C TYR A 68 0.81 4.52 -3.52
N ILE A 69 1.15 3.84 -2.41
CA ILE A 69 2.39 3.05 -2.31
C ILE A 69 2.42 1.95 -3.38
N ARG A 70 1.29 1.27 -3.63
CA ARG A 70 1.20 0.22 -4.65
C ARG A 70 1.26 0.73 -6.09
N MET A 71 0.97 2.00 -6.33
CA MET A 71 1.07 2.61 -7.66
C MET A 71 2.49 3.10 -8.00
N GLN A 72 3.43 3.09 -7.04
CA GLN A 72 4.80 3.47 -7.35
C GLN A 72 5.46 2.39 -8.21
N PRO A 73 6.12 2.78 -9.32
CA PRO A 73 6.81 1.82 -10.17
C PRO A 73 7.98 1.19 -9.41
N ASN A 74 8.16 -0.12 -9.57
CA ASN A 74 9.30 -0.86 -9.04
C ASN A 74 10.52 -0.56 -9.92
N LEU A 75 11.45 0.28 -9.45
CA LEU A 75 12.59 0.74 -10.25
C LEU A 75 13.93 0.45 -9.54
N PRO A 76 15.03 0.27 -10.30
CA PRO A 76 16.32 -0.05 -9.71
C PRO A 76 16.86 1.06 -8.81
N PRO A 77 17.70 0.73 -7.82
CA PRO A 77 18.31 1.74 -6.96
C PRO A 77 19.18 2.70 -7.76
N ILE A 78 19.22 3.97 -7.33
CA ILE A 78 20.09 5.02 -7.89
C ILE A 78 21.04 5.61 -6.84
N ASP A 79 21.01 5.06 -5.62
CA ASP A 79 21.82 5.50 -4.48
C ASP A 79 22.83 4.41 -4.08
N MET A 80 23.71 4.76 -3.14
CA MET A 80 24.77 3.88 -2.63
C MET A 80 24.44 3.33 -1.23
N SER A 81 23.26 3.62 -0.68
CA SER A 81 22.96 3.32 0.73
C SER A 81 22.68 1.83 0.93
N GLY A 82 23.44 1.18 1.80
CA GLY A 82 23.28 -0.25 2.10
C GLY A 82 23.80 -1.17 1.00
N HIS A 83 24.83 -0.72 0.26
CA HIS A 83 25.57 -1.59 -0.66
C HIS A 83 26.43 -2.60 0.11
N ILE A 84 26.90 -3.63 -0.58
CA ILE A 84 27.88 -4.60 -0.08
C ILE A 84 29.10 -4.55 -1.00
N GLU A 85 30.32 -4.67 -0.45
CA GLU A 85 31.56 -4.74 -1.24
C GLU A 85 31.69 -6.10 -1.95
N GLN A 86 30.86 -6.30 -2.97
CA GLN A 86 30.82 -7.52 -3.75
C GLN A 86 30.61 -7.18 -5.23
N ASN A 87 31.54 -7.63 -6.06
CA ASN A 87 31.45 -7.48 -7.50
C ASN A 87 30.54 -8.54 -8.14
N PRO A 88 29.87 -8.22 -9.26
CA PRO A 88 29.18 -9.22 -10.06
C PRO A 88 30.19 -10.22 -10.67
N LYS A 89 29.70 -11.41 -11.04
CA LYS A 89 30.55 -12.46 -11.64
C LYS A 89 31.10 -12.07 -13.02
N SER A 90 30.46 -11.12 -13.70
CA SER A 90 30.78 -10.69 -15.07
C SER A 90 30.05 -9.38 -15.41
N HIS A 91 30.51 -8.69 -16.47
CA HIS A 91 29.82 -7.52 -17.04
C HIS A 91 28.57 -7.89 -17.83
N VAL A 92 28.39 -9.16 -18.20
CA VAL A 92 27.17 -9.65 -18.84
C VAL A 92 26.66 -10.80 -17.98
N LEU A 93 25.56 -10.56 -17.27
CA LEU A 93 24.94 -11.50 -16.35
C LEU A 93 23.79 -12.24 -17.04
N ASN A 94 23.63 -13.52 -16.68
CA ASN A 94 22.48 -14.32 -17.10
C ASN A 94 21.30 -14.24 -16.11
N GLU A 95 21.55 -13.66 -14.94
CA GLU A 95 20.59 -13.53 -13.83
C GLU A 95 20.56 -12.07 -13.37
N ALA A 96 19.48 -11.69 -12.67
CA ALA A 96 19.34 -10.33 -12.18
C ALA A 96 20.43 -10.00 -11.17
N MET A 97 21.02 -8.81 -11.31
CA MET A 97 22.00 -8.30 -10.36
C MET A 97 21.29 -7.91 -9.05
N PRO A 98 21.67 -8.47 -7.88
CA PRO A 98 21.06 -8.08 -6.61
C PRO A 98 21.25 -6.60 -6.30
N ASP A 99 20.24 -5.94 -5.72
CA ASP A 99 20.27 -4.50 -5.40
C ASP A 99 21.51 -4.08 -4.61
N PRO A 100 21.96 -4.80 -3.56
CA PRO A 100 23.16 -4.39 -2.82
C PRO A 100 24.44 -4.39 -3.69
N ILE A 101 24.54 -5.29 -4.67
CA ILE A 101 25.64 -5.34 -5.64
C ILE A 101 25.50 -4.21 -6.67
N GLN A 102 24.27 -3.94 -7.15
CA GLN A 102 24.03 -2.81 -8.04
C GLN A 102 24.52 -1.51 -7.40
N LYS A 103 24.13 -1.24 -6.15
CA LYS A 103 24.51 -0.03 -5.42
C LYS A 103 26.03 0.14 -5.28
N HIS A 104 26.75 -0.96 -5.07
CA HIS A 104 28.21 -0.95 -5.00
C HIS A 104 28.81 -0.61 -6.37
N MET A 105 28.30 -1.22 -7.45
CA MET A 105 28.73 -0.90 -8.82
C MET A 105 28.42 0.53 -9.22
N LEU A 106 27.35 1.15 -8.68
CA LEU A 106 27.06 2.56 -8.91
C LEU A 106 28.05 3.51 -8.25
N GLU A 107 28.71 3.08 -7.16
CA GLU A 107 29.74 3.86 -6.48
C GLU A 107 31.09 3.74 -7.20
N HIS A 108 31.52 2.50 -7.45
CA HIS A 108 32.74 2.19 -8.18
C HIS A 108 32.60 0.85 -8.91
N ALA A 109 32.92 0.84 -10.21
CA ALA A 109 32.97 -0.40 -10.99
C ALA A 109 34.10 -1.30 -10.48
N ASP A 110 33.81 -2.59 -10.33
CA ASP A 110 34.76 -3.63 -9.91
C ASP A 110 35.58 -3.33 -8.63
N GLY A 111 35.09 -2.47 -7.75
CA GLY A 111 35.69 -2.17 -6.44
C GLY A 111 36.57 -0.90 -6.40
N GLU A 112 37.16 -0.48 -7.52
CA GLU A 112 38.09 0.66 -7.56
C GLU A 112 37.96 1.54 -8.82
N GLY A 113 37.07 1.17 -9.75
CA GLY A 113 36.88 1.86 -11.02
C GLY A 113 35.94 3.05 -10.96
N GLU A 114 35.76 3.70 -12.11
CA GLU A 114 34.76 4.75 -12.30
C GLU A 114 33.35 4.27 -11.92
N PRO A 115 32.43 5.17 -11.52
CA PRO A 115 31.04 4.83 -11.28
C PRO A 115 30.45 3.99 -12.43
N GLY A 116 29.86 2.87 -12.06
CA GLY A 116 29.31 1.91 -13.01
C GLY A 116 28.01 2.40 -13.65
N VAL A 117 27.78 1.92 -14.87
CA VAL A 117 26.52 2.04 -15.58
C VAL A 117 25.91 0.66 -15.71
N ILE A 118 24.71 0.49 -15.16
CA ILE A 118 24.00 -0.77 -15.20
C ILE A 118 22.89 -0.65 -16.23
N ILE A 119 22.98 -1.45 -17.28
CA ILE A 119 21.94 -1.64 -18.29
C ILE A 119 21.15 -2.87 -17.90
N GLN A 120 19.87 -2.68 -17.62
CA GLN A 120 18.98 -3.77 -17.28
C GLN A 120 17.88 -3.93 -18.31
N TYR A 121 17.40 -5.16 -18.53
CA TYR A 121 16.29 -5.41 -19.44
C TYR A 121 15.22 -6.34 -18.84
N ASN A 122 13.97 -6.10 -19.21
CA ASN A 122 12.84 -6.95 -18.86
C ASN A 122 12.08 -7.38 -20.13
N CYS A 123 12.09 -8.68 -20.41
CA CYS A 123 11.36 -9.27 -21.53
C CYS A 123 10.23 -10.20 -21.06
N THR A 124 9.81 -10.05 -19.80
CA THR A 124 8.68 -10.79 -19.23
C THR A 124 7.42 -9.92 -19.27
N LYS A 125 6.26 -10.54 -19.46
CA LYS A 125 4.98 -9.81 -19.53
C LYS A 125 4.82 -8.92 -18.28
N PRO A 126 4.39 -7.64 -18.44
CA PRO A 126 3.83 -7.04 -19.65
C PRO A 126 4.85 -6.50 -20.67
N TYR A 127 6.15 -6.57 -20.38
CA TYR A 127 7.21 -5.99 -21.22
C TYR A 127 7.56 -6.90 -22.38
N ILE A 128 7.50 -6.35 -23.60
CA ILE A 128 7.78 -7.07 -24.85
C ILE A 128 9.06 -6.50 -25.45
N CYS A 129 10.09 -7.35 -25.54
CA CYS A 129 11.33 -6.99 -26.19
C CYS A 129 11.26 -7.20 -27.70
N GLU A 130 11.90 -6.29 -28.45
CA GLU A 130 12.15 -6.50 -29.87
C GLU A 130 13.11 -7.69 -30.10
N SER A 131 13.03 -8.31 -31.28
CA SER A 131 13.89 -9.43 -31.65
C SER A 131 15.38 -9.03 -31.61
N GLY A 132 16.20 -9.85 -30.96
CA GLY A 132 17.65 -9.64 -30.84
C GLY A 132 18.06 -8.51 -29.90
N LEU A 133 17.14 -7.94 -29.09
CA LEU A 133 17.46 -6.85 -28.15
C LEU A 133 18.67 -7.17 -27.28
N VAL A 134 18.66 -8.33 -26.62
CA VAL A 134 19.71 -8.74 -25.68
C VAL A 134 21.07 -8.82 -26.38
N ASP A 135 21.12 -9.30 -27.62
CA ASP A 135 22.37 -9.40 -28.37
C ASP A 135 22.90 -8.02 -28.77
N LYS A 136 22.00 -7.09 -29.17
CA LYS A 136 22.38 -5.69 -29.42
C LYS A 136 22.96 -5.03 -28.16
N LEU A 137 22.32 -5.24 -26.99
CA LEU A 137 22.82 -4.72 -25.71
C LEU A 137 24.18 -5.31 -25.35
N LYS A 138 24.39 -6.62 -25.54
CA LYS A 138 25.69 -7.27 -25.33
C LYS A 138 26.78 -6.65 -26.21
N VAL A 139 26.47 -6.32 -27.46
CA VAL A 139 27.41 -5.65 -28.37
C VAL A 139 27.78 -4.26 -27.85
N VAL A 140 26.83 -3.51 -27.27
CA VAL A 140 27.12 -2.20 -26.66
C VAL A 140 28.02 -2.36 -25.43
N VAL A 141 27.67 -3.24 -24.50
CA VAL A 141 28.45 -3.45 -23.26
C VAL A 141 29.89 -3.89 -23.55
N LYS A 142 30.11 -4.74 -24.57
CA LYS A 142 31.46 -5.13 -25.00
C LYS A 142 32.34 -3.96 -25.46
N LYS A 143 31.76 -2.81 -25.82
CA LYS A 143 32.52 -1.60 -26.18
C LYS A 143 32.97 -0.80 -24.96
N TYR A 144 32.41 -1.09 -23.78
CA TYR A 144 32.67 -0.40 -22.52
C TYR A 144 32.95 -1.41 -21.39
N PRO A 145 34.03 -2.21 -21.51
CA PRO A 145 34.30 -3.33 -20.61
C PRO A 145 34.68 -2.90 -19.18
N GLU A 146 35.03 -1.64 -18.94
CA GLU A 146 35.57 -1.19 -17.65
C GLU A 146 34.49 -0.91 -16.61
N ASN A 147 33.32 -0.40 -16.99
CA ASN A 147 32.33 0.09 -16.04
C ASN A 147 30.87 -0.10 -16.47
N VAL A 148 30.60 -0.82 -17.56
CA VAL A 148 29.23 -1.05 -18.02
C VAL A 148 28.83 -2.51 -17.79
N TYR A 149 27.66 -2.70 -17.19
CA TYR A 149 27.10 -4.00 -16.85
C TYR A 149 25.77 -4.23 -17.57
N LEU A 150 25.49 -5.47 -17.97
CA LEU A 150 24.23 -5.91 -18.55
C LEU A 150 23.63 -7.02 -17.69
N ALA A 151 22.38 -6.86 -17.26
CA ALA A 151 21.65 -7.90 -16.54
C ALA A 151 20.16 -7.93 -16.92
N PRO A 152 19.48 -9.10 -16.86
CA PRO A 152 18.02 -9.12 -16.80
C PRO A 152 17.52 -8.46 -15.50
N ASN A 153 16.25 -8.06 -15.43
CA ASN A 153 15.63 -7.50 -14.21
C ASN A 153 14.17 -7.93 -14.00
N THR A 154 13.63 -7.53 -12.84
CA THR A 154 12.20 -7.65 -12.47
C THR A 154 11.53 -6.29 -12.22
N TYR A 155 12.19 -5.21 -12.65
CA TYR A 155 11.71 -3.83 -12.51
C TYR A 155 10.75 -3.46 -13.65
N ASP A 156 10.10 -2.32 -13.45
CA ASP A 156 9.14 -1.76 -14.38
C ASP A 156 9.83 -0.99 -15.52
N GLY A 157 10.05 -1.68 -16.65
CA GLY A 157 10.58 -1.09 -17.88
C GLY A 157 11.26 -2.11 -18.80
N VAL A 158 11.22 -1.88 -20.12
CA VAL A 158 11.83 -2.80 -21.11
C VAL A 158 13.35 -2.75 -21.04
N ILE A 159 13.92 -1.54 -21.07
CA ILE A 159 15.36 -1.28 -20.87
C ILE A 159 15.46 -0.18 -19.83
N ILE A 160 16.27 -0.40 -18.80
CA ILE A 160 16.52 0.59 -17.74
C ILE A 160 18.01 0.84 -17.68
N LEU A 161 18.40 2.09 -17.87
CA LEU A 161 19.77 2.56 -17.76
C LEU A 161 19.91 3.23 -16.40
N THR A 162 20.88 2.79 -15.61
CA THR A 162 21.07 3.24 -14.25
C THR A 162 22.52 3.64 -14.04
N LYS A 163 22.72 4.82 -13.47
CA LYS A 163 24.00 5.27 -12.92
C LYS A 163 23.74 6.06 -11.63
N LEU A 164 24.78 6.43 -10.89
CA LEU A 164 24.61 7.15 -9.64
C LEU A 164 23.72 8.40 -9.81
N ASN A 165 22.65 8.49 -9.03
CA ASN A 165 21.64 9.56 -9.02
C ASN A 165 20.88 9.79 -10.34
N LYS A 166 20.98 8.90 -11.35
CA LYS A 166 20.32 9.08 -12.64
C LYS A 166 19.80 7.74 -13.18
N ARG A 167 18.60 7.79 -13.76
CA ARG A 167 17.98 6.65 -14.42
C ARG A 167 17.24 7.09 -15.67
N GLU A 168 17.30 6.28 -16.71
CA GLU A 168 16.51 6.46 -17.92
C GLU A 168 15.86 5.13 -18.31
N ILE A 169 14.59 5.18 -18.73
CA ILE A 169 13.84 4.00 -19.17
C ILE A 169 13.56 4.15 -20.66
N LEU A 170 13.87 3.11 -21.43
CA LEU A 170 13.65 3.04 -22.87
C LEU A 170 12.69 1.89 -23.19
N ASP A 171 11.68 2.17 -24.00
CA ASP A 171 10.72 1.16 -24.46
C ASP A 171 11.29 0.27 -25.58
N LYS A 172 12.37 0.71 -26.23
CA LYS A 172 13.03 0.03 -27.35
C LYS A 172 14.53 0.32 -27.38
N PHE A 173 15.27 -0.47 -28.13
CA PHE A 173 16.70 -0.24 -28.32
C PHE A 173 16.96 1.09 -29.03
N ASP A 174 17.75 1.95 -28.40
CA ASP A 174 18.24 3.21 -28.97
C ASP A 174 19.74 3.32 -28.65
N GLU A 175 20.58 2.90 -29.60
CA GLU A 175 22.03 2.88 -29.39
C GLU A 175 22.59 4.28 -29.08
N LYS A 176 22.01 5.33 -29.67
CA LYS A 176 22.47 6.69 -29.45
C LYS A 176 22.19 7.11 -28.01
N LYS A 177 20.95 6.96 -27.54
CA LYS A 177 20.59 7.29 -26.16
C LYS A 177 21.38 6.49 -25.14
N ILE A 178 21.59 5.19 -25.39
CA ILE A 178 22.39 4.35 -24.49
C ILE A 178 23.82 4.86 -24.40
N LYS A 179 24.45 5.18 -25.55
CA LYS A 179 25.80 5.75 -25.56
C LYS A 179 25.87 7.10 -24.86
N ASP A 180 24.92 7.99 -25.15
CA ASP A 180 24.83 9.30 -24.52
C ASP A 180 24.70 9.13 -22.99
N PHE A 181 23.88 8.19 -22.51
CA PHE A 181 23.74 7.92 -21.08
C PHE A 181 25.03 7.40 -20.42
N ILE A 182 25.78 6.54 -21.13
CA ILE A 182 27.06 5.99 -20.65
C ILE A 182 28.13 7.10 -20.54
N THR A 183 28.15 8.06 -21.47
CA THR A 183 29.20 9.09 -21.56
C THR A 183 28.88 10.40 -20.84
N PHE A 184 27.60 10.72 -20.56
CA PHE A 184 27.14 11.95 -19.89
C PHE A 184 26.48 11.69 -18.54
#